data_AF-A0A3D5Q1L0-F1
#
_entry.id   AF-A0A3D5Q1L0-F1
#
_cell.length_a   1.000
_cell.length_b   1.000
_cell.length_c   1.000
_cell.angle_alpha   90.00
_cell.angle_beta   90.00
_cell.angle_gamma   90.00
#
_symmetry.space_group_name_H-M   'P 1'
#
loop_
_entity.id
_entity.type
_entity.pdbx_description
1 polymer ?
#
loop_
_entity_poly.entity_id
_entity_poly.type
_entity_poly.pdbx_seq_one_letter_code
_entity_poly.pdbx_strand_id
1 'polypeptide(L)'
;MAKQAFSEFLSDTSLTGSQIRFVETVIEQLASRGVIEPSALYKPPFTSIHAGGPEALFAGKDKVVEGIFDALDRTKPASADAAAG
;
A
#
# COMPACT_ATOMS: atom_id res chain seq x y z
N MET A 1 5.32 10.21 8.28
CA MET A 1 4.44 10.24 7.07
C MET A 1 4.45 8.87 6.41
N ALA A 2 3.39 8.48 5.69
CA ALA A 2 3.32 7.20 4.98
C ALA A 2 4.56 6.93 4.10
N LYS A 3 5.09 7.96 3.43
CA LYS A 3 6.34 7.87 2.64
C LYS A 3 7.54 7.32 3.43
N GLN A 4 7.72 7.68 4.70
CA GLN A 4 8.85 7.17 5.51
C GLN A 4 8.68 5.70 5.88
N ALA A 5 7.46 5.27 6.20
CA ALA A 5 7.15 3.86 6.44
C ALA A 5 7.40 3.02 5.17
N PHE A 6 7.07 3.56 3.99
CA PHE A 6 7.37 2.91 2.73
C PHE A 6 8.86 2.89 2.36
N SER A 7 9.65 3.89 2.76
CA SER A 7 11.10 3.90 2.56
C SER A 7 11.82 2.81 3.37
N GLU A 8 11.33 2.44 4.54
CA GLU A 8 11.85 1.29 5.29
C GLU A 8 11.58 -0.03 4.57
N PHE A 9 10.41 -0.22 3.95
CA PHE A 9 10.14 -1.40 3.12
C PHE A 9 11.01 -1.46 1.87
N LEU A 10 11.28 -0.33 1.22
CA LEU A 10 12.16 -0.27 0.04
C LEU A 10 13.65 -0.45 0.37
N SER A 11 14.02 -0.34 1.65
CA SER A 11 15.39 -0.61 2.12
C SER A 11 15.63 -2.10 2.36
N ASP A 12 14.57 -2.92 2.38
CA ASP A 12 14.66 -4.38 2.43
C ASP A 12 15.04 -4.91 1.04
N THR A 13 16.31 -5.31 0.89
CA THR A 13 16.88 -5.80 -0.38
C THR A 13 16.32 -7.15 -0.82
N SER A 14 15.45 -7.79 -0.02
CA SER A 14 14.82 -9.07 -0.33
C SER A 14 13.58 -8.98 -1.24
N LEU A 15 13.17 -7.76 -1.63
CA LEU A 15 12.03 -7.56 -2.52
C LEU A 15 12.36 -7.85 -3.99
N THR A 16 11.42 -8.49 -4.69
CA THR A 16 11.51 -8.70 -6.14
C THR A 16 11.13 -7.44 -6.92
N GLY A 17 11.44 -7.38 -8.22
CA GLY A 17 11.05 -6.24 -9.06
C GLY A 17 9.55 -5.94 -9.06
N SER A 18 8.69 -6.97 -9.07
CA SER A 18 7.24 -6.79 -8.98
C SER A 18 6.80 -6.28 -7.61
N GLN A 19 7.45 -6.72 -6.53
CA GLN A 19 7.18 -6.24 -5.17
C GLN A 19 7.58 -4.76 -5.01
N ILE A 20 8.76 -4.38 -5.51
CA ILE A 20 9.21 -2.98 -5.55
C ILE A 20 8.22 -2.12 -6.35
N ARG A 21 7.86 -2.56 -7.56
CA ARG A 21 6.93 -1.82 -8.42
C ARG A 21 5.56 -1.63 -7.77
N PHE A 22 5.08 -2.62 -7.03
CA PHE A 22 3.85 -2.51 -6.27
C PHE A 22 3.94 -1.40 -5.22
N VAL A 23 5.00 -1.40 -4.41
CA VAL A 23 5.22 -0.38 -3.37
C VAL A 23 5.35 1.02 -3.98
N GLU A 24 6.13 1.17 -5.06
CA GLU A 24 6.23 2.43 -5.81
C GLU A 24 4.85 2.93 -6.25
N THR A 25 4.03 2.03 -6.80
CA THR A 25 2.68 2.38 -7.26
C THR A 25 1.78 2.83 -6.10
N VAL A 26 1.91 2.23 -4.90
CA VAL A 26 1.20 2.71 -3.70
C VAL A 26 1.65 4.13 -3.35
N ILE A 27 2.95 4.40 -3.35
CA ILE A 27 3.51 5.74 -3.04
C ILE A 27 3.04 6.77 -4.06
N GLU A 28 3.06 6.45 -5.35
CA GLU A 28 2.59 7.29 -6.45
C GLU A 28 1.11 7.64 -6.27
N GLN A 29 0.25 6.64 -6.05
CA GLN A 29 -1.18 6.84 -5.87
C GLN A 29 -1.49 7.66 -4.60
N LEU A 30 -0.77 7.42 -3.49
CA LEU A 30 -0.90 8.23 -2.27
C LEU A 30 -0.45 9.68 -2.51
N ALA A 31 0.63 9.89 -3.24
CA ALA A 31 1.10 11.23 -3.58
C ALA A 31 0.12 11.99 -4.48
N SER A 32 -0.58 11.30 -5.39
CA SER A 32 -1.57 11.91 -6.28
C SER A 32 -2.94 12.13 -5.63
N ARG A 33 -3.41 11.23 -4.78
CA ARG A 33 -4.80 11.22 -4.27
C ARG A 33 -4.92 11.52 -2.78
N GLY A 34 -3.81 11.48 -2.03
CA GLY A 34 -3.79 11.63 -0.58
C GLY A 34 -4.21 10.37 0.18
N VAL A 35 -5.20 9.62 -0.33
CA VAL A 35 -5.71 8.38 0.26
C VAL A 35 -5.87 7.28 -0.79
N ILE A 36 -5.71 6.03 -0.37
CA ILE A 36 -6.03 4.84 -1.17
C ILE A 36 -6.89 3.92 -0.31
N GLU A 37 -8.03 3.49 -0.85
CA GLU A 37 -8.84 2.46 -0.21
C GLU A 37 -8.19 1.08 -0.35
N PRO A 38 -8.17 0.22 0.69
CA PRO A 38 -7.59 -1.12 0.62
C PRO A 38 -8.05 -1.95 -0.58
N SER A 39 -9.33 -1.85 -0.94
CA SER A 39 -9.90 -2.56 -2.09
C SER A 39 -9.32 -2.12 -3.45
N ALA A 40 -8.68 -0.95 -3.54
CA ALA A 40 -8.02 -0.50 -4.75
C ALA A 40 -6.79 -1.35 -5.09
N LEU A 41 -6.14 -1.99 -4.10
CA LEU A 41 -5.01 -2.89 -4.31
C LEU A 41 -5.37 -4.15 -5.11
N TYR A 42 -6.67 -4.42 -5.26
CA TYR A 42 -7.21 -5.53 -6.06
C TYR A 42 -7.83 -5.04 -7.38
N LYS A 43 -7.43 -3.85 -7.85
CA LYS A 43 -7.84 -3.27 -9.14
C LYS A 43 -6.63 -2.74 -9.91
N PRO A 44 -6.75 -2.47 -11.23
CA PRO A 44 -5.70 -1.77 -11.96
C PRO A 44 -5.39 -0.41 -11.31
N PRO A 45 -4.11 0.00 -11.23
CA PRO A 45 -2.93 -0.63 -11.85
C PRO A 45 -2.32 -1.82 -11.09
N PHE A 46 -2.74 -2.11 -9.86
CA PHE A 46 -2.11 -3.13 -9.01
C PHE A 46 -2.27 -4.55 -9.52
N THR A 47 -3.46 -4.91 -10.03
CA THR A 47 -3.70 -6.23 -10.62
C THR A 47 -2.91 -6.46 -11.90
N SER A 48 -2.44 -5.39 -12.56
CA SER A 48 -1.54 -5.50 -13.71
C SER A 48 -0.12 -5.87 -13.30
N ILE A 49 0.26 -5.62 -12.04
CA ILE A 49 1.54 -6.06 -11.46
C ILE A 49 1.43 -7.52 -11.01
N HIS A 50 0.35 -7.84 -10.30
CA HIS A 50 0.06 -9.20 -9.87
C HIS A 50 -1.45 -9.41 -9.65
N ALA A 51 -2.05 -10.36 -10.37
CA ALA A 51 -3.50 -10.58 -10.35
C ALA A 51 -4.03 -11.11 -9.01
N GLY A 52 -3.17 -11.79 -8.22
CA GLY A 52 -3.54 -12.35 -6.92
C GLY A 52 -3.55 -11.36 -5.76
N GLY A 53 -3.33 -10.07 -6.00
CA GLY A 53 -3.29 -9.05 -4.95
C GLY A 53 -2.00 -9.07 -4.10
N PRO A 54 -1.94 -8.22 -3.06
CA PRO A 54 -0.75 -8.07 -2.22
C PRO A 54 -0.42 -9.35 -1.44
N GLU A 55 -1.40 -10.10 -0.95
CA GLU A 55 -1.14 -11.33 -0.19
C GLU A 55 -0.40 -12.37 -1.03
N ALA A 56 -0.81 -12.57 -2.28
CA ALA A 56 -0.14 -13.51 -3.18
C ALA A 56 1.21 -12.97 -3.67
N LEU A 57 1.31 -11.66 -3.94
CA LEU A 57 2.56 -11.04 -4.41
C LEU A 57 3.66 -11.06 -3.34
N PHE A 58 3.28 -10.94 -2.07
CA PHE A 58 4.18 -10.92 -0.92
C PHE A 58 4.08 -12.19 -0.07
N ALA A 59 3.74 -13.33 -0.68
CA ALA A 59 3.68 -14.61 0.02
C ALA A 59 5.00 -14.90 0.77
N GLY A 60 4.91 -15.23 2.06
CA GLY A 60 6.07 -15.41 2.95
C GLY A 60 6.68 -14.10 3.48
N LYS A 61 6.05 -12.95 3.20
CA LYS A 61 6.41 -11.62 3.70
C LYS A 61 5.20 -10.92 4.32
N ASP A 62 4.46 -11.62 5.20
CA ASP A 62 3.20 -11.13 5.79
C ASP A 62 3.34 -9.76 6.47
N LYS A 63 4.48 -9.50 7.11
CA LYS A 63 4.79 -8.21 7.75
C LYS A 63 4.79 -7.03 6.78
N VAL A 64 5.17 -7.27 5.52
CA VAL A 64 5.13 -6.24 4.46
C VAL A 64 3.68 -5.97 4.05
N VAL A 65 2.87 -7.02 3.94
CA VAL A 65 1.43 -6.89 3.62
C VAL A 65 0.71 -6.11 4.72
N GLU A 66 0.88 -6.51 5.98
CA GLU A 66 0.35 -5.79 7.15
C GLU A 66 0.78 -4.33 7.14
N GLY A 67 2.08 -4.07 6.90
CA GLY A 67 2.63 -2.73 6.85
C GLY A 67 2.06 -1.83 5.74
N ILE A 68 1.74 -2.40 4.57
CA ILE A 68 1.06 -1.68 3.49
C ILE A 68 -0.33 -1.24 3.95
N PHE A 69 -1.14 -2.15 4.49
CA PHE A 69 -2.50 -1.82 4.94
C PHE A 69 -2.51 -0.82 6.09
N ASP A 70 -1.63 -0.98 7.08
CA ASP A 70 -1.42 -0.02 8.16
C ASP A 70 -1.06 1.37 7.64
N ALA A 71 -0.16 1.43 6.64
CA ALA A 71 0.24 2.70 6.05
C ALA A 71 -0.92 3.36 5.29
N LEU A 72 -1.77 2.58 4.62
CA LEU A 72 -2.99 3.09 3.98
C LEU A 72 -3.98 3.62 5.02
N ASP A 73 -4.22 2.90 6.11
CA ASP A 73 -5.14 3.33 7.16
C ASP A 73 -4.70 4.65 7.80
N ARG A 74 -3.41 4.82 8.07
CA ARG A 74 -2.81 6.07 8.59
C ARG A 74 -2.93 7.26 7.64
N THR A 75 -3.20 7.04 6.35
CA THR A 75 -3.43 8.12 5.38
C THR A 75 -4.87 8.60 5.37
N LYS A 76 -5.79 7.83 5.94
CA LYS A 76 -7.17 8.28 6.14
C LYS A 76 -7.14 9.41 7.16
N PRO A 77 -7.77 10.57 6.87
CA PRO A 77 -7.91 11.60 7.88
C PRO A 77 -8.72 11.03 9.05
N ALA A 78 -8.32 11.35 10.29
CA ALA A 78 -9.01 10.94 11.52
C ALA A 78 -10.45 11.52 11.68
N SER A 79 -11.08 11.95 10.58
CA SER A 79 -12.43 12.52 10.54
C SER A 79 -13.21 11.87 9.40
N ALA A 80 -13.59 10.61 9.60
CA ALA A 80 -14.75 10.02 8.95
C ALA A 80 -15.87 9.71 9.97
N ASP A 81 -15.70 10.12 11.23
CA ASP A 81 -16.68 10.00 12.32
C ASP A 81 -16.80 11.32 13.11
N ALA A 82 -17.23 12.39 12.42
CA ALA A 82 -17.58 13.67 13.07
C ALA A 82 -18.60 14.49 12.24
N ALA A 83 -19.48 13.82 11.48
CA ALA A 83 -20.55 14.46 10.73
C ALA A 83 -21.88 13.72 10.91
N ALA A 84 -22.32 13.64 12.16
CA ALA A 84 -23.71 13.42 12.54
C ALA A 84 -23.93 14.04 13.93
N GLY A 85 -24.08 15.36 13.94
CA GLY A 85 -24.50 16.16 15.09
C GLY A 85 -25.60 17.11 14.65
#